data_AF-A0A922A585-F1
#
_entry.id   AF-A0A922A585-F1
#
_cell.length_a   1.000
_cell.length_b   1.000
_cell.length_c   1.000
_cell.angle_alpha   90.00
_cell.angle_beta   90.00
_cell.angle_gamma   90.00
#
_symmetry.space_group_name_H-M   'P 1'
#
loop_
_entity.id
_entity.type
_entity.pdbx_description
1 polymer ?
#
loop_
_entity_poly.entity_id
_entity_poly.type
_entity_poly.pdbx_seq_one_letter_code
_entity_poly.pdbx_strand_id
1 'polypeptide(L)'
;MASLIRVSDISTPLVLKDSSSPRLWTLFGLRCLTCHFKTKPSLSLAKAVYTQGLFASGPVKFSKPRDKIDQDDDPIFVLNDRIRRDYNERDASRTVMDSDEAEKYIQLVKEQQQRGLQKLKGGGVGGGGFSYKVDPYTLRSGDYVVHKKVGIGRFVGIKFDVPKGSTEPIEYVFIEYADDMAKLPVKQASRLLYRYNLPNESKRPRTLSKLSDTSVWERRKTKGKVAIQKMVVDLMELYLHRLKQRRPPYPKSLAMAEFAAQFPYEPTPDQKQAFVDVEKDLTERETPMDRLICGDVGFGKTEVALRAIFCVVSDRKQAMVLAPTIVLAKQHFDVISERFSMYRDINVGLLSRFQSKAEKEQYLDMIKNGRLDIIVGTHSLLGSRVVYNNLGLLVVDEEQVCFLIFALS
;
A
#
# COMPACT_ATOMS: atom_id res chain seq x y z
N MET A 1 51.13 -52.06 19.66
CA MET A 1 51.76 -51.07 20.57
C MET A 1 51.00 -49.76 20.30
N ALA A 2 50.13 -49.25 21.19
CA ALA A 2 50.37 -48.74 22.55
C ALA A 2 51.17 -47.42 22.52
N SER A 3 50.78 -46.31 23.17
CA SER A 3 49.66 -46.06 24.12
C SER A 3 49.24 -44.56 24.14
N LEU A 4 47.94 -44.23 24.09
CA LEU A 4 47.08 -43.70 25.19
C LEU A 4 47.43 -42.34 25.84
N ILE A 5 46.42 -41.45 25.89
CA ILE A 5 46.00 -40.43 26.91
C ILE A 5 44.86 -39.64 26.19
N ARG A 6 43.55 -39.72 26.48
CA ARG A 6 42.70 -39.43 27.67
C ARG A 6 42.77 -37.97 28.15
N VAL A 7 41.84 -37.08 27.76
CA VAL A 7 40.41 -36.92 28.18
C VAL A 7 40.22 -36.03 29.41
N SER A 8 39.48 -34.93 29.27
CA SER A 8 38.47 -34.45 30.24
C SER A 8 37.61 -33.32 29.65
N ASP A 9 36.28 -33.46 29.69
CA ASP A 9 35.30 -32.40 29.42
C ASP A 9 34.92 -31.69 30.72
N ILE A 10 34.69 -30.37 30.68
CA ILE A 10 33.93 -29.62 31.70
C ILE A 10 32.98 -28.64 31.00
N SER A 11 31.82 -28.38 31.62
CA SER A 11 30.57 -28.00 30.95
C SER A 11 30.05 -26.59 31.23
N THR A 12 29.13 -26.14 30.36
CA THR A 12 28.01 -25.18 30.59
C THR A 12 28.30 -23.74 31.03
N PRO A 13 27.87 -22.73 30.23
CA PRO A 13 27.46 -21.42 30.75
C PRO A 13 25.99 -21.40 31.17
N LEU A 14 25.70 -20.60 32.20
CA LEU A 14 24.43 -20.50 32.95
C LEU A 14 23.18 -20.17 32.10
N VAL A 15 22.07 -20.85 32.40
CA VAL A 15 20.70 -20.39 32.07
C VAL A 15 20.13 -19.67 33.28
N LEU A 16 19.78 -18.38 33.15
CA LEU A 16 18.93 -17.68 34.09
C LEU A 16 17.48 -17.68 33.60
N LYS A 17 16.66 -18.50 34.24
CA LYS A 17 15.22 -18.26 34.40
C LYS A 17 14.99 -18.05 35.88
N ASP A 18 14.24 -17.01 36.21
CA ASP A 18 13.45 -17.04 37.44
C ASP A 18 12.10 -16.38 37.20
N SER A 19 11.09 -16.80 37.94
CA SER A 19 9.69 -16.47 37.65
C SER A 19 8.85 -16.38 38.92
N SER A 20 8.26 -15.22 39.19
CA SER A 20 7.19 -15.12 40.18
C SER A 20 6.20 -14.00 39.86
N SER A 21 4.95 -14.25 40.26
CA SER A 21 3.78 -13.36 40.29
C SER A 21 2.70 -14.07 41.13
N PRO A 22 1.53 -13.48 41.41
CA PRO A 22 1.12 -12.08 41.36
C PRO A 22 0.60 -11.59 42.74
N ARG A 23 0.09 -10.35 42.85
CA ARG A 23 -1.24 -10.09 43.47
C ARG A 23 -1.72 -8.63 43.38
N LEU A 24 -3.04 -8.53 43.32
CA LEU A 24 -3.90 -7.34 43.33
C LEU A 24 -3.60 -6.35 44.47
N TRP A 25 -3.73 -5.05 44.18
CA TRP A 25 -4.38 -4.08 45.06
C TRP A 25 -5.28 -3.15 44.22
N THR A 26 -6.44 -2.79 44.76
CA THR A 26 -7.46 -1.96 44.10
C THR A 26 -7.89 -0.84 45.03
N LEU A 27 -7.86 0.41 44.59
CA LEU A 27 -8.47 1.55 45.29
C LEU A 27 -9.05 2.57 44.30
N PHE A 28 -10.05 3.30 44.81
CA PHE A 28 -10.80 4.47 44.34
C PHE A 28 -10.07 5.42 43.35
N GLY A 29 -10.76 6.14 42.45
CA GLY A 29 -12.21 6.30 42.27
C GLY A 29 -12.65 7.77 42.49
N LEU A 30 -13.13 8.43 41.43
CA LEU A 30 -13.59 9.83 41.47
C LEU A 30 -14.76 10.06 40.48
N ARG A 31 -15.74 10.86 40.89
CA ARG A 31 -16.94 11.24 40.11
C ARG A 31 -16.79 12.66 39.56
N CYS A 32 -17.27 12.91 38.34
CA CYS A 32 -17.93 14.16 37.87
C CYS A 32 -18.30 14.03 36.38
N LEU A 33 -19.28 14.74 35.80
CA LEU A 33 -20.63 15.11 36.28
C LEU A 33 -21.42 15.71 35.09
N THR A 34 -22.69 15.32 34.89
CA THR A 34 -23.67 15.98 33.98
C THR A 34 -23.32 15.98 32.46
N CYS A 35 -24.26 16.16 31.51
CA CYS A 35 -25.51 16.95 31.50
C CYS A 35 -26.82 16.18 31.22
N HIS A 36 -27.92 16.78 31.68
CA HIS A 36 -29.31 16.53 31.25
C HIS A 36 -29.55 17.08 29.81
N PHE A 37 -30.69 17.01 29.11
CA PHE A 37 -32.12 16.70 29.39
C PHE A 37 -32.80 16.34 28.03
N LYS A 38 -34.09 16.00 27.80
CA LYS A 38 -35.36 15.77 28.55
C LYS A 38 -36.29 14.91 27.64
N THR A 39 -37.41 14.34 28.13
CA THR A 39 -38.40 13.63 27.27
C THR A 39 -39.87 13.81 27.72
N LYS A 40 -40.81 13.70 26.76
CA LYS A 40 -42.30 13.57 26.91
C LYS A 40 -43.02 14.80 27.54
N PRO A 41 -44.37 14.95 27.50
CA PRO A 41 -45.50 14.07 27.05
C PRO A 41 -45.86 14.26 25.55
N SER A 42 -46.68 13.46 24.82
CA SER A 42 -47.78 12.50 25.06
C SER A 42 -49.20 13.10 25.21
N LEU A 43 -49.99 12.98 24.14
CA LEU A 43 -51.47 13.10 24.13
C LEU A 43 -52.04 12.03 23.16
N SER A 44 -53.37 11.95 23.01
CA SER A 44 -54.06 10.68 22.69
C SER A 44 -55.35 10.81 21.86
N LEU A 45 -55.86 9.64 21.44
CA LEU A 45 -57.15 9.34 20.78
C LEU A 45 -57.27 9.56 19.26
N ALA A 46 -58.10 8.71 18.65
CA ALA A 46 -58.61 8.80 17.29
C ALA A 46 -60.03 8.21 17.22
N LYS A 47 -60.93 8.85 16.46
CA LYS A 47 -62.24 8.43 15.90
C LYS A 47 -62.85 9.69 15.24
N ALA A 48 -63.18 9.79 13.94
CA ALA A 48 -63.93 8.94 13.00
C ALA A 48 -65.47 9.11 13.08
N VAL A 49 -66.05 9.85 12.12
CA VAL A 49 -67.48 9.90 11.71
C VAL A 49 -67.56 10.24 10.20
N TYR A 50 -68.60 9.76 9.50
CA TYR A 50 -68.94 10.00 8.08
C TYR A 50 -70.08 11.04 7.94
N THR A 51 -70.19 11.76 6.80
CA THR A 51 -71.31 11.65 5.80
C THR A 51 -71.25 12.69 4.67
N GLN A 52 -71.84 12.33 3.52
CA GLN A 52 -72.60 13.10 2.49
C GLN A 52 -72.49 14.66 2.44
N GLY A 53 -72.44 15.35 1.29
CA GLY A 53 -72.46 14.94 -0.13
C GLY A 53 -73.45 15.76 -0.99
N LEU A 54 -73.00 16.43 -2.06
CA LEU A 54 -73.85 17.10 -3.08
C LEU A 54 -73.03 17.47 -4.35
N PHE A 55 -73.72 17.67 -5.50
CA PHE A 55 -73.11 18.00 -6.81
C PHE A 55 -73.40 19.45 -7.24
N ALA A 56 -72.41 20.11 -7.86
CA ALA A 56 -72.59 21.26 -8.76
C ALA A 56 -71.40 21.34 -9.75
N SER A 57 -71.63 21.83 -10.97
CA SER A 57 -70.67 21.71 -12.09
C SER A 57 -69.94 23.02 -12.44
N GLY A 58 -68.64 22.93 -12.68
CA GLY A 58 -67.83 23.99 -13.29
C GLY A 58 -66.59 23.43 -14.00
N PRO A 59 -66.14 23.98 -15.14
CA PRO A 59 -65.06 23.39 -15.94
C PRO A 59 -63.68 23.75 -15.37
N VAL A 60 -63.01 22.76 -14.75
CA VAL A 60 -61.63 22.90 -14.24
C VAL A 60 -60.70 21.91 -14.95
N LYS A 61 -59.45 22.36 -15.20
CA LYS A 61 -58.47 21.69 -16.06
C LYS A 61 -58.05 20.32 -15.50
N PHE A 62 -57.81 19.36 -16.40
CA PHE A 62 -57.28 18.04 -16.04
C PHE A 62 -55.88 18.14 -15.38
N SER A 63 -55.81 17.80 -14.10
CA SER A 63 -54.57 17.43 -13.41
C SER A 63 -54.72 16.00 -12.90
N LYS A 64 -53.95 15.03 -13.47
CA LYS A 64 -53.88 13.68 -12.89
C LYS A 64 -53.09 13.71 -11.57
N PRO A 65 -53.35 12.79 -10.62
CA PRO A 65 -52.65 12.77 -9.34
C PRO A 65 -51.16 12.49 -9.49
N ARG A 66 -50.37 12.95 -8.52
CA ARG A 66 -49.02 12.42 -8.28
C ARG A 66 -49.15 11.09 -7.54
N ASP A 67 -48.91 9.98 -8.23
CA ASP A 67 -48.46 8.78 -7.53
C ASP A 67 -47.10 9.07 -6.90
N LYS A 68 -47.08 9.16 -5.57
CA LYS A 68 -45.83 9.11 -4.81
C LYS A 68 -45.33 7.66 -4.81
N ILE A 69 -44.62 7.30 -5.88
CA ILE A 69 -43.55 6.34 -5.76
C ILE A 69 -42.40 7.11 -5.11
N ASP A 70 -42.23 6.95 -3.79
CA ASP A 70 -41.00 7.39 -3.14
C ASP A 70 -39.87 6.51 -3.71
N GLN A 71 -39.10 7.08 -4.65
CA GLN A 71 -37.88 6.46 -5.12
C GLN A 71 -36.86 6.58 -3.97
N ASP A 72 -36.55 5.44 -3.35
CA ASP A 72 -35.30 5.28 -2.60
C ASP A 72 -34.16 5.49 -3.60
N ASP A 73 -33.71 6.75 -3.69
CA ASP A 73 -32.53 7.16 -4.44
C ASP A 73 -31.33 6.35 -3.91
N ASP A 74 -30.89 5.36 -4.69
CA ASP A 74 -29.73 4.53 -4.33
C ASP A 74 -28.56 5.47 -3.98
N PRO A 75 -27.98 5.39 -2.77
CA PRO A 75 -26.88 6.29 -2.38
C PRO A 75 -25.68 6.18 -3.33
N ILE A 76 -25.55 5.07 -4.08
CA ILE A 76 -24.58 4.92 -5.17
C ILE A 76 -24.95 5.80 -6.38
N PHE A 77 -26.23 5.90 -6.74
CA PHE A 77 -26.72 6.79 -7.81
C PHE A 77 -26.52 8.27 -7.46
N VAL A 78 -26.92 8.69 -6.25
CA VAL A 78 -26.73 10.07 -5.77
C VAL A 78 -25.25 10.46 -5.72
N LEU A 79 -24.38 9.53 -5.28
CA LEU A 79 -22.94 9.72 -5.27
C LEU A 79 -22.38 9.87 -6.70
N ASN A 80 -22.77 8.99 -7.62
CA ASN A 80 -22.34 9.04 -9.02
C ASN A 80 -22.80 10.31 -9.74
N ASP A 81 -24.01 10.81 -9.48
CA ASP A 81 -24.52 12.03 -10.09
C ASP A 81 -23.83 13.30 -9.53
N ARG A 82 -23.52 13.32 -8.23
CA ARG A 82 -22.70 14.37 -7.63
C ARG A 82 -21.30 14.38 -8.24
N ILE A 83 -20.65 13.22 -8.34
CA ILE A 83 -19.32 13.08 -8.99
C ILE A 83 -19.34 13.62 -10.43
N ARG A 84 -20.40 13.38 -11.21
CA ARG A 84 -20.53 13.93 -12.58
C ARG A 84 -20.59 15.45 -12.61
N ARG A 85 -21.37 16.07 -11.72
CA ARG A 85 -21.49 17.54 -11.66
C ARG A 85 -20.19 18.19 -11.18
N ASP A 86 -19.58 17.63 -10.12
CA ASP A 86 -18.26 18.05 -9.62
C ASP A 86 -17.14 17.91 -10.67
N TYR A 87 -17.29 17.02 -11.67
CA TYR A 87 -16.36 16.86 -12.78
C TYR A 87 -16.60 17.91 -13.88
N ASN A 88 -17.85 18.07 -14.32
CA ASN A 88 -18.23 19.02 -15.38
C ASN A 88 -17.90 20.48 -15.01
N GLU A 89 -18.09 20.88 -13.75
CA GLU A 89 -17.72 22.23 -13.28
C GLU A 89 -16.19 22.47 -13.25
N ARG A 90 -15.37 21.40 -13.25
CA ARG A 90 -13.90 21.50 -13.21
C ARG A 90 -13.24 21.51 -14.59
N ASP A 91 -13.87 20.93 -15.61
CA ASP A 91 -13.33 20.92 -16.97
C ASP A 91 -13.54 22.27 -17.68
N ALA A 92 -14.59 23.03 -17.32
CA ALA A 92 -14.87 24.36 -17.88
C ALA A 92 -13.79 25.45 -17.60
N SER A 93 -12.76 25.14 -16.81
CA SER A 93 -11.78 26.10 -16.29
C SER A 93 -10.32 25.79 -16.66
N ARG A 94 -10.04 24.86 -17.58
CA ARG A 94 -8.66 24.44 -17.90
C ARG A 94 -8.24 24.76 -19.34
N THR A 95 -7.08 25.39 -19.47
CA THR A 95 -6.35 25.54 -20.73
C THR A 95 -5.93 24.17 -21.26
N VAL A 96 -6.05 23.99 -22.58
CA VAL A 96 -5.95 22.68 -23.24
C VAL A 96 -4.51 22.19 -23.30
N MET A 97 -4.17 21.23 -22.45
CA MET A 97 -3.33 20.10 -22.85
C MET A 97 -4.19 19.10 -23.61
N ASP A 98 -3.60 18.36 -24.55
CA ASP A 98 -4.30 17.46 -25.46
C ASP A 98 -5.25 16.49 -24.74
N SER A 99 -6.56 16.71 -24.90
CA SER A 99 -7.60 15.86 -24.28
C SER A 99 -7.53 14.47 -24.88
N ASP A 100 -7.24 14.38 -26.18
CA ASP A 100 -7.19 13.13 -26.94
C ASP A 100 -6.13 12.18 -26.36
N GLU A 101 -4.95 12.65 -25.98
CA GLU A 101 -3.94 11.81 -25.31
C GLU A 101 -4.41 11.33 -23.93
N ALA A 102 -4.95 12.22 -23.09
CA ALA A 102 -5.44 11.85 -21.76
C ALA A 102 -6.63 10.86 -21.83
N GLU A 103 -7.57 11.08 -22.76
CA GLU A 103 -8.70 10.22 -23.00
C GLU A 103 -8.28 8.87 -23.60
N LYS A 104 -7.30 8.86 -24.51
CA LYS A 104 -6.67 7.64 -25.05
C LYS A 104 -5.98 6.82 -23.97
N TYR A 105 -5.31 7.44 -23.00
CA TYR A 105 -4.81 6.74 -21.82
C TYR A 105 -5.94 6.21 -20.93
N ILE A 106 -6.97 7.01 -20.64
CA ILE A 106 -8.15 6.56 -19.87
C ILE A 106 -8.86 5.38 -20.58
N GLN A 107 -8.96 5.42 -21.91
CA GLN A 107 -9.58 4.37 -22.72
C GLN A 107 -8.71 3.12 -22.80
N LEU A 108 -7.39 3.25 -22.95
CA LEU A 108 -6.43 2.15 -22.84
C LEU A 108 -6.53 1.44 -21.48
N VAL A 109 -6.66 2.17 -20.38
CA VAL A 109 -6.78 1.53 -19.05
C VAL A 109 -8.18 0.97 -18.81
N LYS A 110 -9.26 1.60 -19.28
CA LYS A 110 -10.60 0.97 -19.33
C LYS A 110 -10.56 -0.35 -20.11
N GLU A 111 -9.88 -0.38 -21.25
CA GLU A 111 -9.74 -1.59 -22.06
C GLU A 111 -8.84 -2.63 -21.37
N GLN A 112 -7.73 -2.23 -20.73
CA GLN A 112 -6.92 -3.15 -19.92
C GLN A 112 -7.70 -3.73 -18.73
N GLN A 113 -8.55 -2.94 -18.06
CA GLN A 113 -9.43 -3.47 -17.02
C GLN A 113 -10.42 -4.49 -17.59
N GLN A 114 -11.04 -4.24 -18.75
CA GLN A 114 -11.94 -5.19 -19.41
C GLN A 114 -11.19 -6.46 -19.88
N ARG A 115 -10.05 -6.32 -20.56
CA ARG A 115 -9.16 -7.42 -20.97
C ARG A 115 -8.65 -8.21 -19.76
N GLY A 116 -8.38 -7.55 -18.63
CA GLY A 116 -8.04 -8.18 -17.35
C GLY A 116 -9.21 -8.98 -16.77
N LEU A 117 -10.42 -8.41 -16.80
CA LEU A 117 -11.65 -9.09 -16.40
C LEU A 117 -11.97 -10.31 -17.30
N GLN A 118 -11.58 -10.26 -18.58
CA GLN A 118 -11.67 -11.38 -19.52
C GLN A 118 -10.56 -12.42 -19.30
N LYS A 119 -9.30 -12.03 -19.02
CA LYS A 119 -8.21 -12.94 -18.59
C LYS A 119 -8.46 -13.57 -17.21
N LEU A 120 -9.35 -13.01 -16.39
CA LEU A 120 -9.86 -13.65 -15.18
C LEU A 120 -11.01 -14.65 -15.45
N LYS A 121 -11.57 -14.65 -16.67
CA LYS A 121 -12.52 -15.68 -17.16
C LYS A 121 -11.81 -16.79 -17.96
N GLY A 122 -10.87 -16.43 -18.84
CA GLY A 122 -10.03 -17.38 -19.61
C GLY A 122 -8.73 -17.72 -18.88
N GLY A 123 -8.58 -18.96 -18.41
CA GLY A 123 -7.46 -19.37 -17.55
C GLY A 123 -6.08 -19.25 -18.22
N GLY A 124 -5.17 -18.51 -17.57
CA GLY A 124 -3.82 -18.24 -18.10
C GLY A 124 -2.74 -19.28 -17.77
N VAL A 125 -1.64 -19.20 -18.54
CA VAL A 125 -0.41 -20.01 -18.44
C VAL A 125 0.80 -19.08 -18.66
N GLY A 126 1.93 -19.36 -17.99
CA GLY A 126 3.24 -18.74 -18.26
C GLY A 126 3.77 -17.82 -17.15
N GLY A 127 5.07 -17.95 -16.84
CA GLY A 127 5.80 -17.10 -15.89
C GLY A 127 6.31 -17.85 -14.65
N GLY A 128 7.63 -17.98 -14.51
CA GLY A 128 8.32 -18.71 -13.42
C GLY A 128 8.41 -17.97 -12.08
N GLY A 129 7.29 -17.42 -11.59
CA GLY A 129 7.20 -16.79 -10.27
C GLY A 129 6.81 -17.77 -9.16
N PHE A 130 6.98 -17.36 -7.90
CA PHE A 130 6.53 -18.13 -6.73
C PHE A 130 5.03 -18.49 -6.82
N SER A 131 4.73 -19.76 -7.07
CA SER A 131 3.36 -20.24 -7.19
C SER A 131 2.67 -20.32 -5.82
N TYR A 132 1.62 -19.52 -5.64
CA TYR A 132 0.71 -19.69 -4.51
C TYR A 132 -0.13 -20.96 -4.59
N LYS A 133 -0.28 -21.60 -5.77
CA LYS A 133 -0.89 -22.95 -5.87
C LYS A 133 0.04 -23.96 -5.19
N VAL A 134 -0.54 -24.88 -4.43
CA VAL A 134 0.22 -25.88 -3.66
C VAL A 134 0.18 -27.23 -4.35
N ASP A 135 1.34 -27.88 -4.43
CA ASP A 135 1.42 -29.32 -4.60
C ASP A 135 1.18 -30.02 -3.24
N PRO A 136 0.11 -30.82 -3.07
CA PRO A 136 -0.24 -31.42 -1.78
C PRO A 136 0.86 -32.27 -1.14
N TYR A 137 1.76 -32.87 -1.93
CA TYR A 137 2.86 -33.68 -1.41
C TYR A 137 3.94 -32.84 -0.69
N THR A 138 3.96 -31.53 -0.90
CA THR A 138 4.91 -30.60 -0.24
C THR A 138 4.43 -30.07 1.12
N LEU A 139 3.20 -30.38 1.52
CA LEU A 139 2.61 -29.93 2.79
C LEU A 139 2.96 -30.85 3.95
N ARG A 140 3.15 -30.26 5.14
CA ARG A 140 3.28 -30.99 6.40
C ARG A 140 1.99 -30.87 7.22
N SER A 141 1.68 -31.90 8.00
CA SER A 141 0.51 -31.90 8.90
C SER A 141 0.57 -30.68 9.83
N GLY A 142 -0.51 -29.90 9.86
CA GLY A 142 -0.59 -28.62 10.57
C GLY A 142 -0.39 -27.37 9.71
N ASP A 143 0.08 -27.48 8.46
CA ASP A 143 0.19 -26.34 7.54
C ASP A 143 -1.20 -25.77 7.18
N TYR A 144 -1.28 -24.44 7.03
CA TYR A 144 -2.53 -23.77 6.67
C TYR A 144 -2.66 -23.61 5.14
N VAL A 145 -3.84 -23.96 4.64
CA VAL A 145 -4.18 -23.93 3.21
C VAL A 145 -5.44 -23.11 2.97
N VAL A 146 -5.55 -22.51 1.78
CA VAL A 146 -6.72 -21.74 1.34
C VAL A 146 -7.38 -22.47 0.19
N HIS A 147 -8.57 -23.04 0.43
CA HIS A 147 -9.39 -23.64 -0.60
C HIS A 147 -10.25 -22.59 -1.30
N LYS A 148 -10.18 -22.52 -2.63
CA LYS A 148 -10.78 -21.45 -3.48
C LYS A 148 -12.26 -21.15 -3.20
N LYS A 149 -13.05 -22.14 -2.77
CA LYS A 149 -14.49 -22.01 -2.44
C LYS A 149 -14.80 -21.86 -0.94
N VAL A 150 -14.01 -22.47 -0.05
CA VAL A 150 -14.37 -22.62 1.39
C VAL A 150 -13.55 -21.67 2.28
N GLY A 151 -12.34 -21.32 1.87
CA GLY A 151 -11.43 -20.47 2.64
C GLY A 151 -10.34 -21.26 3.36
N ILE A 152 -9.96 -20.78 4.54
CA ILE A 152 -8.78 -21.23 5.28
C ILE A 152 -9.10 -22.51 6.06
N GLY A 153 -8.32 -23.56 5.83
CA GLY A 153 -8.33 -24.82 6.58
C GLY A 153 -6.92 -25.24 7.00
N ARG A 154 -6.81 -26.29 7.83
CA ARG A 154 -5.57 -26.91 8.26
C ARG A 154 -5.37 -28.25 7.54
N PHE A 155 -4.24 -28.43 6.87
CA PHE A 155 -3.90 -29.70 6.22
C PHE A 155 -3.56 -30.75 7.26
N VAL A 156 -4.22 -31.90 7.20
CA VAL A 156 -4.02 -33.02 8.14
C VAL A 156 -3.07 -34.07 7.55
N GLY A 157 -3.22 -34.37 6.26
CA GLY A 157 -2.39 -35.33 5.54
C GLY A 157 -3.06 -35.86 4.27
N ILE A 158 -2.38 -36.77 3.58
CA ILE A 158 -2.91 -37.54 2.46
C ILE A 158 -3.19 -38.97 2.96
N LYS A 159 -4.33 -39.56 2.58
CA LYS A 159 -4.63 -40.98 2.80
C LYS A 159 -5.32 -41.58 1.57
N PHE A 160 -5.15 -42.87 1.36
CA PHE A 160 -5.93 -43.64 0.40
C PHE A 160 -7.34 -43.89 0.96
N ASP A 161 -8.35 -43.75 0.11
CA ASP A 161 -9.74 -44.08 0.40
C ASP A 161 -10.40 -44.60 -0.88
N VAL A 162 -11.36 -45.52 -0.74
CA VAL A 162 -12.00 -46.20 -1.87
C VAL A 162 -13.29 -45.46 -2.22
N PRO A 163 -13.42 -44.85 -3.41
CA PRO A 163 -14.64 -44.16 -3.81
C PRO A 163 -15.84 -45.12 -3.86
N LYS A 164 -17.02 -44.66 -3.44
CA LYS A 164 -18.26 -45.42 -3.58
C LYS A 164 -18.58 -45.62 -5.06
N GLY A 165 -18.27 -46.82 -5.58
CA GLY A 165 -18.51 -47.21 -6.98
C GLY A 165 -17.26 -47.55 -7.80
N SER A 166 -16.05 -47.56 -7.22
CA SER A 166 -14.83 -47.98 -7.93
C SER A 166 -13.93 -48.84 -7.05
N THR A 167 -13.33 -49.89 -7.62
CA THR A 167 -12.41 -50.81 -6.91
C THR A 167 -11.02 -50.21 -6.65
N GLU A 168 -10.64 -49.18 -7.41
CA GLU A 168 -9.32 -48.54 -7.28
C GLU A 168 -9.26 -47.59 -6.06
N PRO A 169 -8.24 -47.70 -5.19
CA PRO A 169 -8.02 -46.74 -4.11
C PRO A 169 -7.50 -45.41 -4.67
N ILE A 170 -8.11 -44.30 -4.25
CA ILE A 170 -7.70 -42.95 -4.68
C ILE A 170 -7.10 -42.20 -3.49
N GLU A 171 -6.08 -41.38 -3.74
CA GLU A 171 -5.52 -40.48 -2.74
C GLU A 171 -6.41 -39.26 -2.49
N TYR A 172 -6.76 -39.05 -1.23
CA TYR A 172 -7.48 -37.87 -0.73
C TYR A 172 -6.62 -37.06 0.21
N VAL A 173 -6.60 -35.75 -0.01
CA VAL A 173 -6.14 -34.74 0.93
C VAL A 173 -7.22 -34.52 1.97
N PHE A 174 -6.85 -34.59 3.25
CA PHE A 174 -7.73 -34.30 4.38
C PHE A 174 -7.42 -32.91 4.93
N ILE A 175 -8.46 -32.07 5.04
CA ILE A 175 -8.39 -30.68 5.46
C ILE A 175 -9.42 -30.43 6.54
N GLU A 176 -8.95 -29.97 7.69
CA GLU A 176 -9.74 -29.61 8.85
C GLU A 176 -10.21 -28.16 8.75
N TYR A 177 -11.50 -27.92 8.97
CA TYR A 177 -12.12 -26.60 9.06
C TYR A 177 -12.58 -26.32 10.50
N ALA A 178 -13.26 -25.19 10.73
CA ALA A 178 -13.71 -24.79 12.07
C ALA A 178 -14.88 -25.64 12.62
N ASP A 179 -15.47 -26.49 11.79
CA ASP A 179 -16.70 -27.25 12.03
C ASP A 179 -16.60 -28.74 11.62
N ASP A 180 -15.92 -29.06 10.50
CA ASP A 180 -15.81 -30.45 10.01
C ASP A 180 -14.52 -30.71 9.18
N MET A 181 -14.27 -31.98 8.86
CA MET A 181 -13.19 -32.51 8.02
C MET A 181 -13.62 -32.66 6.56
N ALA A 182 -13.03 -31.90 5.64
CA ALA A 182 -13.19 -32.13 4.20
C ALA A 182 -12.17 -33.17 3.69
N LYS A 183 -12.63 -34.12 2.85
CA LYS A 183 -11.76 -34.94 2.00
C LYS A 183 -11.85 -34.50 0.54
N LEU A 184 -10.70 -34.33 -0.13
CA LEU A 184 -10.61 -33.81 -1.49
C LEU A 184 -9.58 -34.63 -2.29
N PRO A 185 -9.92 -35.24 -3.45
CA PRO A 185 -8.95 -36.01 -4.24
C PRO A 185 -7.72 -35.18 -4.59
N VAL A 186 -6.51 -35.75 -4.56
CA VAL A 186 -5.25 -35.00 -4.79
C VAL A 186 -5.27 -34.22 -6.12
N LYS A 187 -5.79 -34.85 -7.20
CA LYS A 187 -5.98 -34.23 -8.53
C LYS A 187 -6.90 -32.99 -8.52
N GLN A 188 -7.79 -32.84 -7.53
CA GLN A 188 -8.59 -31.63 -7.33
C GLN A 188 -7.92 -30.65 -6.37
N ALA A 189 -7.23 -31.15 -5.35
CA ALA A 189 -6.52 -30.34 -4.36
C ALA A 189 -5.45 -29.45 -4.99
N SER A 190 -4.59 -29.99 -5.86
CA SER A 190 -3.53 -29.22 -6.55
C SER A 190 -4.06 -28.08 -7.45
N ARG A 191 -5.34 -28.12 -7.82
CA ARG A 191 -6.02 -27.09 -8.63
C ARG A 191 -6.81 -26.06 -7.80
N LEU A 192 -7.14 -26.39 -6.55
CA LEU A 192 -8.08 -25.62 -5.72
C LEU A 192 -7.49 -25.12 -4.39
N LEU A 193 -6.34 -25.66 -3.96
CA LEU A 193 -5.62 -25.23 -2.77
C LEU A 193 -4.50 -24.24 -3.11
N TYR A 194 -4.38 -23.24 -2.25
CA TYR A 194 -3.31 -22.25 -2.25
C TYR A 194 -2.66 -22.23 -0.85
N ARG A 195 -1.39 -21.82 -0.76
CA ARG A 195 -0.68 -21.73 0.53
C ARG A 195 -1.20 -20.50 1.29
N TYR A 196 -1.46 -20.64 2.59
CA TYR A 196 -1.92 -19.50 3.41
C TYR A 196 -0.78 -18.50 3.73
N ASN A 197 0.42 -19.03 4.00
CA ASN A 197 1.63 -18.25 4.26
C ASN A 197 2.64 -18.39 3.11
N LEU A 198 3.62 -17.48 3.04
CA LEU A 198 4.84 -17.69 2.27
C LEU A 198 5.68 -18.85 2.89
N PRO A 199 6.62 -19.48 2.13
CA PRO A 199 7.40 -20.62 2.63
C PRO A 199 8.17 -20.37 3.93
N ASN A 200 8.58 -19.11 4.17
CA ASN A 200 9.40 -18.70 5.30
C ASN A 200 8.57 -18.03 6.42
N GLU A 201 7.23 -18.08 6.36
CA GLU A 201 6.35 -17.34 7.27
C GLU A 201 5.45 -18.29 8.08
N SER A 202 5.45 -18.12 9.41
CA SER A 202 4.77 -19.02 10.37
C SER A 202 3.52 -18.41 11.02
N LYS A 203 2.93 -17.37 10.40
CA LYS A 203 1.71 -16.72 10.90
C LYS A 203 0.53 -17.70 10.97
N ARG A 204 -0.20 -17.71 12.08
CA ARG A 204 -1.44 -18.51 12.22
C ARG A 204 -2.65 -17.67 11.80
N PRO A 205 -3.66 -18.24 11.12
CA PRO A 205 -4.90 -17.53 10.83
C PRO A 205 -5.68 -17.25 12.12
N ARG A 206 -6.37 -16.09 12.17
CA ARG A 206 -7.19 -15.71 13.34
C ARG A 206 -8.37 -16.67 13.58
N THR A 207 -8.90 -17.25 12.50
CA THR A 207 -10.01 -18.22 12.49
C THR A 207 -9.84 -19.14 11.29
N LEU A 208 -10.04 -20.46 11.46
CA LEU A 208 -10.37 -21.31 10.31
C LEU A 208 -11.72 -20.88 9.72
N SER A 209 -11.98 -21.26 8.48
CA SER A 209 -13.29 -21.05 7.82
C SER A 209 -14.21 -22.23 8.14
N LYS A 210 -15.51 -22.10 7.87
CA LYS A 210 -16.49 -23.17 8.06
C LYS A 210 -16.78 -23.86 6.72
N LEU A 211 -16.97 -25.17 6.75
CA LEU A 211 -17.43 -25.96 5.62
C LEU A 211 -18.94 -25.79 5.40
N SER A 212 -19.71 -25.62 6.49
CA SER A 212 -21.16 -25.38 6.50
C SER A 212 -21.57 -23.98 6.00
N ASP A 213 -20.75 -22.95 6.26
CA ASP A 213 -21.01 -21.55 5.86
C ASP A 213 -19.83 -20.98 5.06
N THR A 214 -19.89 -21.18 3.74
CA THR A 214 -18.96 -20.54 2.80
C THR A 214 -19.27 -19.06 2.55
N SER A 215 -20.43 -18.55 2.98
CA SER A 215 -20.84 -17.17 2.68
C SER A 215 -19.92 -16.14 3.37
N VAL A 216 -19.38 -16.47 4.55
CA VAL A 216 -18.36 -15.65 5.22
C VAL A 216 -17.07 -15.56 4.40
N TRP A 217 -16.64 -16.64 3.76
CA TRP A 217 -15.49 -16.63 2.86
C TRP A 217 -15.77 -15.83 1.59
N GLU A 218 -16.94 -16.00 0.98
CA GLU A 218 -17.33 -15.27 -0.22
C GLU A 218 -17.47 -13.76 0.05
N ARG A 219 -18.06 -13.35 1.17
CA ARG A 219 -18.11 -11.95 1.62
C ARG A 219 -16.70 -11.38 1.84
N ARG A 220 -15.79 -12.12 2.50
CA ARG A 220 -14.37 -11.73 2.67
C ARG A 220 -13.68 -11.54 1.31
N LYS A 221 -13.86 -12.49 0.38
CA LYS A 221 -13.30 -12.47 -0.97
C LYS A 221 -13.83 -11.32 -1.82
N THR A 222 -15.13 -11.05 -1.78
CA THR A 222 -15.76 -9.90 -2.46
C THR A 222 -15.26 -8.57 -1.88
N LYS A 223 -15.18 -8.44 -0.55
CA LYS A 223 -14.59 -7.26 0.11
C LYS A 223 -13.13 -7.06 -0.30
N GLY A 224 -12.33 -8.13 -0.36
CA GLY A 224 -10.96 -8.08 -0.86
C GLY A 224 -10.87 -7.65 -2.33
N LYS A 225 -11.74 -8.17 -3.20
CA LYS A 225 -11.82 -7.75 -4.60
C LYS A 225 -12.15 -6.25 -4.72
N VAL A 226 -13.15 -5.77 -3.98
CA VAL A 226 -13.54 -4.35 -3.97
C VAL A 226 -12.40 -3.47 -3.45
N ALA A 227 -11.68 -3.89 -2.40
CA ALA A 227 -10.51 -3.16 -1.90
C ALA A 227 -9.37 -3.08 -2.94
N ILE A 228 -9.07 -4.17 -3.65
CA ILE A 228 -8.09 -4.17 -4.74
C ILE A 228 -8.55 -3.31 -5.92
N GLN A 229 -9.83 -3.38 -6.30
CA GLN A 229 -10.39 -2.53 -7.36
C GLN A 229 -10.32 -1.05 -6.98
N LYS A 230 -10.63 -0.69 -5.73
CA LYS A 230 -10.44 0.68 -5.22
C LYS A 230 -8.97 1.10 -5.29
N MET A 231 -8.05 0.31 -4.74
CA MET A 231 -6.61 0.61 -4.76
C MET A 231 -6.07 0.86 -6.18
N VAL A 232 -6.56 0.13 -7.19
CA VAL A 232 -6.20 0.35 -8.59
C VAL A 232 -6.79 1.66 -9.13
N VAL A 233 -8.03 2.02 -8.77
CA VAL A 233 -8.64 3.30 -9.15
C VAL A 233 -7.93 4.48 -8.49
N ASP A 234 -7.69 4.41 -7.17
CA ASP A 234 -6.97 5.43 -6.40
C ASP A 234 -5.55 5.68 -7.00
N LEU A 235 -4.85 4.61 -7.41
CA LEU A 235 -3.54 4.69 -8.06
C LEU A 235 -3.63 5.26 -9.48
N MET A 236 -4.65 4.90 -10.26
CA MET A 236 -4.89 5.49 -11.59
C MET A 236 -5.19 6.99 -11.49
N GLU A 237 -6.00 7.41 -10.51
CA GLU A 237 -6.32 8.81 -10.26
C GLU A 237 -5.05 9.60 -9.91
N LEU A 238 -4.18 9.05 -9.06
CA LEU A 238 -2.84 9.60 -8.77
C LEU A 238 -2.00 9.76 -10.05
N TYR A 239 -1.93 8.73 -10.92
CA TYR A 239 -1.18 8.83 -12.18
C TYR A 239 -1.78 9.85 -13.16
N LEU A 240 -3.12 9.96 -13.26
CA LEU A 240 -3.77 10.97 -14.09
C LEU A 240 -3.53 12.39 -13.53
N HIS A 241 -3.49 12.56 -12.21
CA HIS A 241 -3.07 13.81 -11.59
C HIS A 241 -1.59 14.13 -11.87
N ARG A 242 -0.69 13.15 -11.76
CA ARG A 242 0.75 13.30 -12.10
C ARG A 242 0.96 13.72 -13.55
N LEU A 243 0.24 13.12 -14.50
CA LEU A 243 0.34 13.43 -15.94
C LEU A 243 -0.30 14.79 -16.31
N LYS A 244 -1.26 15.28 -15.53
CA LYS A 244 -1.85 16.63 -15.70
C LYS A 244 -0.99 17.75 -15.10
N GLN A 245 0.03 17.43 -14.30
CA GLN A 245 1.04 18.40 -13.88
C GLN A 245 2.16 18.48 -14.91
N ARG A 246 2.66 19.70 -15.16
CA ARG A 246 3.88 19.96 -15.92
C ARG A 246 4.88 20.72 -15.07
N ARG A 247 6.15 20.49 -15.37
CA ARG A 247 7.31 21.15 -14.78
C ARG A 247 8.32 21.55 -15.86
N PRO A 248 9.16 22.57 -15.64
CA PRO A 248 10.34 22.76 -16.48
C PRO A 248 11.31 21.57 -16.31
N PRO A 249 11.88 21.03 -17.39
CA PRO A 249 13.02 20.11 -17.30
C PRO A 249 14.23 20.79 -16.66
N TYR A 250 15.07 20.02 -15.96
CA TYR A 250 16.29 20.55 -15.32
C TYR A 250 17.40 20.82 -16.35
N PRO A 251 18.15 21.93 -16.25
CA PRO A 251 19.29 22.18 -17.13
C PRO A 251 20.41 21.14 -16.88
N LYS A 252 21.06 20.66 -17.95
CA LYS A 252 22.16 19.70 -17.83
C LYS A 252 23.42 20.39 -17.26
N SER A 253 23.75 20.07 -16.01
CA SER A 253 24.90 20.64 -15.29
C SER A 253 26.23 20.12 -15.85
N LEU A 254 27.11 21.03 -16.30
CA LEU A 254 28.44 20.67 -16.83
C LEU A 254 29.31 19.95 -15.77
N ALA A 255 29.15 20.33 -14.50
CA ALA A 255 29.85 19.72 -13.37
C ALA A 255 29.36 18.29 -13.04
N MET A 256 28.31 17.79 -13.69
CA MET A 256 27.85 16.39 -13.52
C MET A 256 28.93 15.38 -13.91
N ALA A 257 29.74 15.69 -14.93
CA ALA A 257 30.85 14.82 -15.34
C ALA A 257 31.92 14.71 -14.24
N GLU A 258 32.24 15.82 -13.57
CA GLU A 258 33.19 15.87 -12.46
C GLU A 258 32.64 15.15 -11.21
N PHE A 259 31.37 15.37 -10.88
CA PHE A 259 30.68 14.68 -9.78
C PHE A 259 30.61 13.16 -9.99
N ALA A 260 30.40 12.74 -11.25
CA ALA A 260 30.38 11.33 -11.65
C ALA A 260 31.77 10.68 -11.65
N ALA A 261 32.83 11.44 -11.95
CA ALA A 261 34.22 10.98 -11.93
C ALA A 261 34.78 10.77 -10.51
N GLN A 262 34.18 11.40 -9.50
CA GLN A 262 34.49 11.17 -8.08
C GLN A 262 33.97 9.82 -7.53
N PHE A 263 33.19 9.06 -8.31
CA PHE A 263 32.68 7.76 -7.87
C PHE A 263 33.80 6.68 -7.97
N PRO A 264 34.22 6.05 -6.86
CA PRO A 264 35.47 5.27 -6.83
C PRO A 264 35.35 3.82 -7.35
N TYR A 265 34.20 3.45 -7.92
CA TYR A 265 33.94 2.10 -8.44
C TYR A 265 33.51 2.18 -9.92
N GLU A 266 33.82 1.17 -10.73
CA GLU A 266 33.26 1.12 -12.09
C GLU A 266 31.76 0.77 -12.04
N PRO A 267 30.86 1.57 -12.63
CA PRO A 267 29.44 1.25 -12.62
C PRO A 267 29.09 0.07 -13.54
N THR A 268 28.19 -0.81 -13.08
CA THR A 268 27.65 -1.93 -13.87
C THR A 268 26.79 -1.43 -15.05
N PRO A 269 26.50 -2.26 -16.07
CA PRO A 269 25.61 -1.87 -17.17
C PRO A 269 24.23 -1.39 -16.70
N ASP A 270 23.65 -2.07 -15.70
CA ASP A 270 22.33 -1.71 -15.16
C ASP A 270 22.37 -0.37 -14.40
N GLN A 271 23.46 -0.08 -13.68
CA GLN A 271 23.68 1.24 -13.06
C GLN A 271 23.88 2.32 -14.13
N LYS A 272 24.67 2.06 -15.18
CA LYS A 272 24.86 2.97 -16.32
C LYS A 272 23.52 3.31 -16.99
N GLN A 273 22.66 2.32 -17.19
CA GLN A 273 21.29 2.54 -17.68
C GLN A 273 20.44 3.35 -16.69
N ALA A 274 20.44 2.99 -15.40
CA ALA A 274 19.68 3.69 -14.36
C ALA A 274 20.07 5.18 -14.22
N PHE A 275 21.36 5.51 -14.37
CA PHE A 275 21.82 6.90 -14.39
C PHE A 275 21.23 7.67 -15.59
N VAL A 276 21.34 7.13 -16.81
CA VAL A 276 20.80 7.76 -18.03
C VAL A 276 19.28 7.91 -17.96
N ASP A 277 18.58 6.88 -17.46
CA ASP A 277 17.13 6.89 -17.28
C ASP A 277 16.66 7.99 -16.33
N VAL A 278 17.35 8.18 -15.20
CA VAL A 278 17.05 9.23 -14.21
C VAL A 278 17.46 10.61 -14.74
N GLU A 279 18.60 10.74 -15.42
CA GLU A 279 19.03 12.00 -16.05
C GLU A 279 17.98 12.47 -17.07
N LYS A 280 17.49 11.59 -17.94
CA LYS A 280 16.45 11.93 -18.93
C LYS A 280 15.12 12.28 -18.27
N ASP A 281 14.71 11.53 -17.26
CA ASP A 281 13.49 11.84 -16.50
C ASP A 281 13.55 13.20 -15.80
N LEU A 282 14.75 13.67 -15.44
CA LEU A 282 15.00 14.99 -14.84
C LEU A 282 15.17 16.10 -15.90
N THR A 283 15.91 15.87 -16.98
CA THR A 283 16.42 16.92 -17.87
C THR A 283 15.73 17.01 -19.23
N GLU A 284 14.94 16.00 -19.64
CA GLU A 284 14.29 15.94 -20.95
C GLU A 284 12.75 15.86 -20.86
N ARG A 285 12.17 15.51 -19.69
CA ARG A 285 10.72 15.36 -19.50
C ARG A 285 10.08 16.53 -18.76
N GLU A 286 9.00 17.06 -19.32
CA GLU A 286 8.12 18.05 -18.65
C GLU A 286 7.16 17.44 -17.61
N THR A 287 7.01 16.11 -17.56
CA THR A 287 6.20 15.46 -16.51
C THR A 287 7.01 15.31 -15.21
N PRO A 288 6.40 15.47 -14.03
CA PRO A 288 7.00 15.08 -12.76
C PRO A 288 7.54 13.65 -12.81
N MET A 289 8.75 13.42 -12.29
CA MET A 289 9.33 12.09 -12.17
C MET A 289 8.73 11.38 -10.95
N ASP A 290 8.42 10.10 -11.12
CA ASP A 290 8.21 9.11 -10.07
C ASP A 290 8.72 7.80 -10.68
N ARG A 291 9.78 7.25 -10.06
CA ARG A 291 10.54 6.10 -10.53
C ARG A 291 11.01 5.26 -9.35
N LEU A 292 10.89 3.94 -9.53
CA LEU A 292 11.37 2.93 -8.59
C LEU A 292 12.72 2.35 -9.08
N ILE A 293 13.75 2.46 -8.26
CA ILE A 293 15.07 1.85 -8.47
C ILE A 293 15.18 0.62 -7.56
N CYS A 294 14.92 -0.56 -8.13
CA CYS A 294 15.08 -1.85 -7.45
C CYS A 294 16.54 -2.35 -7.55
N GLY A 295 17.02 -3.02 -6.51
CA GLY A 295 18.29 -3.74 -6.53
C GLY A 295 18.67 -4.22 -5.13
N ASP A 296 19.63 -5.14 -5.02
CA ASP A 296 20.02 -5.69 -3.72
C ASP A 296 20.84 -4.69 -2.87
N VAL A 297 21.19 -5.09 -1.65
CA VAL A 297 22.06 -4.31 -0.77
C VAL A 297 23.48 -4.26 -1.37
N GLY A 298 24.10 -3.09 -1.39
CA GLY A 298 25.43 -2.87 -1.98
C GLY A 298 25.45 -2.52 -3.48
N PHE A 299 24.34 -2.67 -4.22
CA PHE A 299 24.25 -2.41 -5.67
C PHE A 299 24.25 -0.91 -6.05
N GLY A 300 24.86 -0.03 -5.25
CA GLY A 300 25.07 1.38 -5.59
C GLY A 300 23.81 2.23 -5.76
N LYS A 301 22.63 1.79 -5.26
CA LYS A 301 21.35 2.54 -5.35
C LYS A 301 21.49 4.01 -4.90
N THR A 302 22.28 4.24 -3.85
CA THR A 302 22.61 5.58 -3.33
C THR A 302 23.30 6.48 -4.37
N GLU A 303 24.19 5.97 -5.22
CA GLU A 303 24.87 6.78 -6.26
C GLU A 303 23.89 7.26 -7.34
N VAL A 304 22.85 6.48 -7.66
CA VAL A 304 21.75 6.91 -8.55
C VAL A 304 21.02 8.11 -7.93
N ALA A 305 20.73 8.05 -6.63
CA ALA A 305 20.10 9.14 -5.89
C ALA A 305 21.04 10.36 -5.75
N LEU A 306 22.33 10.17 -5.49
CA LEU A 306 23.32 11.26 -5.39
C LEU A 306 23.41 12.08 -6.69
N ARG A 307 23.41 11.41 -7.86
CA ARG A 307 23.38 12.09 -9.18
C ARG A 307 22.06 12.82 -9.41
N ALA A 308 20.93 12.23 -9.03
CA ALA A 308 19.63 12.89 -9.09
C ALA A 308 19.60 14.17 -8.23
N ILE A 309 20.11 14.09 -7.00
CA ILE A 309 20.24 15.23 -6.08
C ILE A 309 21.15 16.30 -6.71
N PHE A 310 22.34 15.94 -7.19
CA PHE A 310 23.29 16.88 -7.79
C PHE A 310 22.69 17.65 -8.97
N CYS A 311 21.91 16.98 -9.82
CA CYS A 311 21.20 17.60 -10.94
C CYS A 311 20.21 18.68 -10.49
N VAL A 312 19.52 18.47 -9.36
CA VAL A 312 18.46 19.36 -8.88
C VAL A 312 19.00 20.51 -8.03
N VAL A 313 20.03 20.28 -7.21
CA VAL A 313 20.68 21.37 -6.45
C VAL A 313 21.55 22.26 -7.33
N SER A 314 22.05 21.76 -8.48
CA SER A 314 22.67 22.59 -9.53
C SER A 314 21.70 23.67 -10.05
N ASP A 315 20.40 23.38 -10.08
CA ASP A 315 19.31 24.30 -10.47
C ASP A 315 18.79 25.16 -9.29
N ARG A 316 19.56 25.22 -8.19
CA ARG A 316 19.23 25.94 -6.93
C ARG A 316 17.86 25.55 -6.34
N LYS A 317 17.42 24.29 -6.57
CA LYS A 317 16.25 23.70 -5.91
C LYS A 317 16.69 22.76 -4.78
N GLN A 318 15.84 22.64 -3.77
CA GLN A 318 16.08 21.79 -2.61
C GLN A 318 15.76 20.32 -2.92
N ALA A 319 16.50 19.41 -2.29
CA ALA A 319 16.27 17.97 -2.34
C ALA A 319 16.00 17.41 -0.93
N MET A 320 14.94 16.62 -0.77
CA MET A 320 14.63 15.86 0.44
C MET A 320 15.09 14.41 0.32
N VAL A 321 15.70 13.86 1.36
CA VAL A 321 16.02 12.43 1.48
C VAL A 321 15.33 11.87 2.73
N LEU A 322 14.32 11.02 2.52
CA LEU A 322 13.61 10.29 3.56
C LEU A 322 14.23 8.91 3.76
N ALA A 323 14.56 8.59 5.01
CA ALA A 323 14.92 7.25 5.47
C ALA A 323 13.95 6.77 6.58
N PRO A 324 13.73 5.46 6.73
CA PRO A 324 12.73 4.94 7.66
C PRO A 324 13.19 5.05 9.12
N THR A 325 14.49 4.92 9.38
CA THR A 325 15.11 5.02 10.71
C THR A 325 16.16 6.12 10.78
N ILE A 326 16.39 6.64 12.00
CA ILE A 326 17.35 7.75 12.24
C ILE A 326 18.80 7.31 11.99
N VAL A 327 19.09 6.02 12.13
CA VAL A 327 20.42 5.45 11.83
C VAL A 327 20.70 5.53 10.33
N LEU A 328 19.75 5.11 9.49
CA LEU A 328 19.87 5.25 8.03
C LEU A 328 19.85 6.71 7.59
N ALA A 329 19.03 7.57 8.21
CA ALA A 329 19.06 9.01 7.96
C ALA A 329 20.44 9.62 8.27
N LYS A 330 21.12 9.17 9.34
CA LYS A 330 22.49 9.60 9.63
C LYS A 330 23.48 9.05 8.60
N GLN A 331 23.40 7.77 8.23
CA GLN A 331 24.30 7.17 7.24
C GLN A 331 24.21 7.88 5.88
N HIS A 332 22.99 8.19 5.42
CA HIS A 332 22.80 8.99 4.20
C HIS A 332 23.34 10.42 4.37
N PHE A 333 23.11 11.07 5.51
CA PHE A 333 23.68 12.39 5.80
C PHE A 333 25.22 12.40 5.79
N ASP A 334 25.86 11.41 6.42
CA ASP A 334 27.31 11.29 6.49
C ASP A 334 27.89 11.11 5.06
N VAL A 335 27.33 10.18 4.26
CA VAL A 335 27.75 9.91 2.86
C VAL A 335 27.47 11.08 1.92
N ILE A 336 26.32 11.76 2.06
CA ILE A 336 25.99 12.95 1.27
C ILE A 336 26.95 14.09 1.63
N SER A 337 27.22 14.33 2.91
CA SER A 337 28.13 15.39 3.36
C SER A 337 29.56 15.17 2.86
N GLU A 338 30.03 13.92 2.82
CA GLU A 338 31.31 13.56 2.21
C GLU A 338 31.31 13.78 0.69
N ARG A 339 30.34 13.22 -0.05
CA ARG A 339 30.25 13.34 -1.52
C ARG A 339 30.02 14.76 -2.02
N PHE A 340 29.40 15.63 -1.21
CA PHE A 340 29.18 17.04 -1.55
C PHE A 340 30.22 18.01 -0.95
N SER A 341 31.20 17.52 -0.17
CA SER A 341 32.20 18.35 0.53
C SER A 341 33.03 19.31 -0.34
N MET A 342 33.23 18.99 -1.63
CA MET A 342 33.91 19.86 -2.60
C MET A 342 33.07 21.08 -3.02
N TYR A 343 31.74 21.01 -2.86
CA TYR A 343 30.79 21.98 -3.37
C TYR A 343 30.30 22.91 -2.25
N ARG A 344 31.15 23.87 -1.85
CA ARG A 344 30.92 24.80 -0.72
C ARG A 344 29.62 25.60 -0.79
N ASP A 345 29.03 25.72 -1.97
CA ASP A 345 27.75 26.38 -2.26
C ASP A 345 26.51 25.54 -1.91
N ILE A 346 26.68 24.26 -1.54
CA ILE A 346 25.60 23.29 -1.31
C ILE A 346 25.58 22.88 0.18
N ASN A 347 24.49 23.21 0.86
CA ASN A 347 24.35 23.03 2.31
C ASN A 347 23.53 21.78 2.62
N VAL A 348 24.14 20.83 3.35
CA VAL A 348 23.52 19.56 3.76
C VAL A 348 23.07 19.65 5.22
N GLY A 349 21.83 19.24 5.51
CA GLY A 349 21.28 19.26 6.87
C GLY A 349 20.53 17.98 7.25
N LEU A 350 20.84 17.42 8.42
CA LEU A 350 20.10 16.31 9.03
C LEU A 350 19.01 16.82 9.97
N LEU A 351 17.75 16.40 9.78
CA LEU A 351 16.68 16.60 10.74
C LEU A 351 16.42 15.30 11.53
N SER A 352 16.63 15.37 12.85
CA SER A 352 16.59 14.23 13.78
C SER A 352 15.69 14.50 14.98
N ARG A 353 15.26 13.42 15.66
CA ARG A 353 14.53 13.52 16.94
C ARG A 353 15.43 13.86 18.14
N PHE A 354 16.75 13.83 17.95
CA PHE A 354 17.74 14.02 19.01
C PHE A 354 18.27 15.47 19.07
N GLN A 355 17.95 16.31 18.10
CA GLN A 355 18.19 17.76 18.16
C GLN A 355 17.32 18.41 19.24
N SER A 356 17.85 19.44 19.90
CA SER A 356 17.10 20.29 20.81
C SER A 356 16.02 21.09 20.08
N LYS A 357 15.09 21.67 20.85
CA LYS A 357 14.06 22.55 20.29
C LYS A 357 14.66 23.77 19.55
N ALA A 358 15.76 24.33 20.04
CA ALA A 358 16.39 25.51 19.46
C ALA A 358 17.05 25.19 18.11
N GLU A 359 17.88 24.14 18.06
CA GLU A 359 18.49 23.66 16.81
C GLU A 359 17.41 23.28 15.79
N LYS A 360 16.35 22.61 16.22
CA LYS A 360 15.25 22.22 15.33
C LYS A 360 14.54 23.44 14.72
N GLU A 361 14.27 24.48 15.50
CA GLU A 361 13.64 25.69 14.98
C GLU A 361 14.57 26.45 14.02
N GLN A 362 15.87 26.49 14.30
CA GLN A 362 16.89 27.04 13.40
C GLN A 362 16.95 26.28 12.07
N TYR A 363 16.92 24.94 12.10
CA TYR A 363 16.88 24.13 10.88
C TYR A 363 15.58 24.36 10.09
N LEU A 364 14.43 24.54 10.75
CA LEU A 364 13.17 24.88 10.07
C LEU A 364 13.24 26.25 9.38
N ASP A 365 13.84 27.27 10.00
CA ASP A 365 14.10 28.57 9.36
C ASP A 365 15.05 28.43 8.16
N MET A 366 16.13 27.63 8.28
CA MET A 366 17.08 27.39 7.20
C MET A 366 16.44 26.66 6.01
N ILE A 367 15.58 25.66 6.25
CA ILE A 367 14.82 24.98 5.18
C ILE A 367 13.86 25.96 4.49
N LYS A 368 13.09 26.71 5.27
CA LYS A 368 12.09 27.68 4.77
C LYS A 368 12.71 28.82 3.97
N ASN A 369 13.89 29.30 4.36
CA ASN A 369 14.60 30.38 3.69
C ASN A 369 15.57 29.89 2.61
N GLY A 370 15.57 28.59 2.26
CA GLY A 370 16.43 28.03 1.21
C GLY A 370 17.92 27.99 1.54
N ARG A 371 18.31 28.07 2.82
CA ARG A 371 19.71 27.94 3.28
C ARG A 371 20.18 26.49 3.46
N LEU A 372 19.31 25.52 3.25
CA LEU A 372 19.63 24.10 3.18
C LEU A 372 19.16 23.56 1.84
N ASP A 373 20.11 23.14 1.02
CA ASP A 373 19.91 22.62 -0.32
C ASP A 373 19.55 21.13 -0.28
N ILE A 374 20.17 20.35 0.63
CA ILE A 374 19.90 18.92 0.81
C ILE A 374 19.44 18.66 2.25
N ILE A 375 18.22 18.14 2.40
CA ILE A 375 17.57 17.90 3.70
C ILE A 375 17.38 16.40 3.89
N VAL A 376 18.16 15.80 4.80
CA VAL A 376 18.10 14.37 5.13
C VAL A 376 17.33 14.16 6.43
N GLY A 377 16.52 13.12 6.54
CA GLY A 377 15.80 12.83 7.78
C GLY A 377 14.84 11.65 7.69
N THR A 378 13.93 11.57 8.65
CA THR A 378 12.84 10.58 8.68
C THR A 378 11.49 11.20 8.37
N HIS A 379 10.40 10.43 8.47
CA HIS A 379 9.00 10.89 8.33
C HIS A 379 8.65 12.21 9.04
N SER A 380 9.43 12.64 10.05
CA SER A 380 9.34 13.98 10.65
C SER A 380 9.47 15.15 9.66
N LEU A 381 10.07 14.93 8.49
CA LEU A 381 10.14 15.90 7.38
C LEU A 381 8.81 16.07 6.62
N LEU A 382 7.93 15.07 6.66
CA LEU A 382 6.58 15.15 6.08
C LEU A 382 5.57 15.86 7.01
N GLY A 383 5.99 16.33 8.18
CA GLY A 383 5.13 17.04 9.12
C GLY A 383 4.87 18.49 8.68
N SER A 384 3.64 18.97 8.82
CA SER A 384 3.16 20.30 8.38
C SER A 384 3.86 21.54 8.99
N ARG A 385 4.88 21.34 9.83
CA ARG A 385 5.78 22.40 10.30
C ARG A 385 6.98 22.64 9.37
N VAL A 386 7.29 21.68 8.49
CA VAL A 386 8.39 21.81 7.53
C VAL A 386 7.83 22.47 6.27
N VAL A 387 8.20 23.72 6.05
CA VAL A 387 7.88 24.49 4.85
C VAL A 387 9.16 24.62 4.05
N TYR A 388 9.16 24.13 2.81
CA TYR A 388 10.28 24.23 1.90
C TYR A 388 10.17 25.52 1.07
N ASN A 389 11.31 26.09 0.67
CA ASN A 389 11.37 27.23 -0.22
C ASN A 389 11.07 26.83 -1.67
N ASN A 390 11.76 25.79 -2.15
CA ASN A 390 11.68 25.34 -3.55
C ASN A 390 12.09 23.86 -3.65
N LEU A 391 11.23 22.94 -3.24
CA LEU A 391 11.52 21.50 -3.21
C LEU A 391 11.40 20.88 -4.62
N GLY A 392 12.54 20.60 -5.25
CA GLY A 392 12.61 20.02 -6.59
C GLY A 392 12.63 18.49 -6.62
N LEU A 393 13.19 17.84 -5.60
CA LEU A 393 13.39 16.38 -5.53
C LEU A 393 13.03 15.80 -4.16
N LEU A 394 12.47 14.59 -4.17
CA LEU A 394 12.25 13.74 -3.02
C LEU A 394 12.78 12.33 -3.32
N VAL A 395 13.83 11.93 -2.60
CA VAL A 395 14.35 10.57 -2.54
C VAL A 395 13.76 9.87 -1.31
N VAL A 396 13.21 8.67 -1.47
CA VAL A 396 12.74 7.81 -0.37
C VAL A 396 13.48 6.48 -0.42
N ASP A 397 14.16 6.14 0.66
CA ASP A 397 14.81 4.85 0.87
C ASP A 397 13.84 3.90 1.61
N GLU A 398 13.57 2.72 1.03
CA GLU A 398 12.65 1.70 1.58
C GLU A 398 13.44 0.43 1.94
N GLU A 399 13.34 0.03 3.23
CA GLU A 399 14.52 -0.19 4.11
C GLU A 399 15.60 -1.19 3.64
N GLN A 400 15.37 -2.05 2.64
CA GLN A 400 16.40 -2.92 2.06
C GLN A 400 16.37 -3.16 0.52
N VAL A 401 15.33 -2.80 -0.23
CA VAL A 401 15.16 -3.26 -1.63
C VAL A 401 15.06 -2.14 -2.67
N CYS A 402 14.47 -1.00 -2.32
CA CYS A 402 14.06 0.01 -3.31
C CYS A 402 14.44 1.43 -2.90
N PHE A 403 14.88 2.22 -3.87
CA PHE A 403 14.82 3.69 -3.79
C PHE A 403 13.66 4.17 -4.66
N LEU A 404 12.80 5.03 -4.12
CA LEU A 404 11.83 5.80 -4.88
C LEU A 404 12.38 7.21 -5.09
N ILE A 405 12.35 7.69 -6.33
CA ILE A 405 12.81 9.05 -6.67
C ILE A 405 11.66 9.80 -7.34
N PHE A 406 11.21 10.85 -6.66
CA PHE A 406 10.16 11.77 -7.09
C PHE A 406 10.79 13.13 -7.45
N ALA A 407 10.48 13.70 -8.62
CA ALA A 407 10.70 15.13 -8.89
C ALA A 407 9.35 15.84 -8.74
N LEU A 408 9.31 16.87 -7.87
CA LEU A 408 8.06 17.42 -7.33
C LEU A 408 7.67 18.80 -7.87
N SER A 409 8.67 19.62 -8.23
CA SER A 409 8.48 20.93 -8.89
C SER A 409 8.32 20.78 -10.40
#